data_AF-A0A451ESG2-F1
#
_entry.id   AF-A0A451ESG2-F1
#
_cell.length_a   1.000
_cell.length_b   1.000
_cell.length_c   1.000
_cell.angle_alpha   90.00
_cell.angle_beta   90.00
_cell.angle_gamma   90.00
#
_symmetry.space_group_name_H-M   'P 1'
#
loop_
_entity.id
_entity.type
_entity.pdbx_description
1 polymer ?
#
loop_
_entity_poly.entity_id
_entity_poly.type
_entity_poly.pdbx_seq_one_letter_code
_entity_poly.pdbx_strand_id
1 'polypeptide(L)'
;ALEAGKFQQYYEDAPLMKVPGRTHRVEVFYTPEPERDYLEAAIRTVIQIHMCEEIAGDVLLVVTGQEENEVACKRIKREIDNVGPEGGEIKCIPLYSTLPPDIQQRIVEDAPRNKPNGAIGRKVV
;
A
#
# COMPACT_ATOMS: atom_id res chain seq x y z
N ALA A 1 1.19 -0.51 -19.81
CA ALA A 1 2.05 -1.48 -20.52
C ALA A 1 3.29 -0.74 -21.00
N LEU A 2 4.49 -1.27 -20.73
CA LEU A 2 5.74 -0.76 -21.32
C LEU A 2 5.56 -0.72 -22.84
N GLU A 3 5.99 0.36 -23.48
CA GLU A 3 6.00 0.52 -24.93
C GLU A 3 7.07 -0.40 -25.55
N ALA A 4 6.88 -1.72 -25.43
CA ALA A 4 7.84 -2.74 -25.86
C ALA A 4 8.23 -2.60 -27.34
N GLY A 5 7.35 -2.02 -28.16
CA GLY A 5 7.63 -1.71 -29.57
C GLY A 5 8.75 -0.68 -29.76
N LYS A 6 8.90 0.31 -28.86
CA LYS A 6 10.00 1.28 -28.94
C LYS A 6 11.36 0.62 -28.68
N PHE A 7 11.40 -0.33 -27.74
CA PHE A 7 12.60 -1.11 -27.46
C PHE A 7 12.94 -2.05 -28.61
N GLN A 8 11.94 -2.73 -29.17
CA GLN A 8 12.13 -3.60 -30.33
C GLN A 8 12.71 -2.83 -31.52
N GLN A 9 12.17 -1.64 -31.84
CA GLN A 9 12.68 -0.79 -32.90
C GLN A 9 14.10 -0.28 -32.64
N TYR A 10 14.41 0.09 -31.39
CA TYR A 10 15.75 0.55 -31.02
C TYR A 10 16.80 -0.56 -31.17
N TYR A 11 16.45 -1.81 -30.85
CA TYR A 11 17.33 -2.97 -30.94
C TYR A 11 17.14 -3.75 -32.24
N GLU A 12 16.99 -3.07 -33.38
CA GLU A 12 17.00 -3.70 -34.72
C GLU A 12 15.98 -4.85 -34.86
N ASP A 13 14.74 -4.61 -34.42
CA ASP A 13 13.64 -5.58 -34.46
C ASP A 13 13.91 -6.87 -33.66
N ALA A 14 14.69 -6.76 -32.57
CA ALA A 14 14.98 -7.88 -31.67
C ALA A 14 13.71 -8.66 -31.25
N PRO A 15 13.82 -9.99 -31.05
CA PRO A 15 12.67 -10.83 -30.66
C PRO A 15 12.01 -10.36 -29.37
N LEU A 16 10.67 -10.25 -29.39
CA LEU A 16 9.87 -9.82 -28.25
C LEU A 16 9.17 -11.02 -27.59
N MET A 17 9.57 -11.36 -26.37
CA MET A 17 8.86 -12.34 -25.54
C MET A 17 7.86 -11.63 -24.63
N LYS A 18 6.55 -11.88 -24.83
CA LYS A 18 5.49 -11.36 -23.98
C LYS A 18 5.03 -12.44 -23.00
N VAL A 19 5.20 -12.18 -21.71
CA VAL A 19 4.60 -13.00 -20.65
C VAL A 19 3.19 -12.46 -20.38
N PRO A 20 2.13 -13.28 -20.53
CA PRO A 20 0.78 -12.83 -20.22
C PRO A 20 0.68 -12.48 -18.73
N GLY A 21 0.10 -11.32 -18.42
CA GLY A 21 -0.12 -10.90 -17.04
C GLY A 21 -1.15 -11.78 -16.34
N ARG A 22 -1.01 -11.93 -15.02
CA ARG A 22 -2.00 -12.57 -14.13
C ARG A 22 -2.71 -11.52 -13.28
N THR A 23 -3.24 -10.49 -13.92
CA THR A 23 -3.92 -9.39 -13.20
C THR A 23 -5.33 -9.79 -12.84
N HIS A 24 -5.69 -9.62 -11.57
CA HIS A 24 -7.08 -9.66 -11.13
C HIS A 24 -7.78 -8.34 -11.50
N ARG A 25 -9.12 -8.35 -11.54
CA ARG A 25 -9.89 -7.12 -11.76
C ARG A 25 -9.66 -6.20 -10.56
N VAL A 26 -9.26 -4.96 -10.84
CA VAL A 26 -9.07 -3.90 -9.83
C VAL A 26 -10.16 -2.87 -10.03
N GLU A 27 -10.86 -2.54 -8.96
CA GLU A 27 -11.80 -1.42 -8.93
C GLU A 27 -11.04 -0.13 -8.61
N VAL A 28 -11.40 0.95 -9.32
CA VAL A 28 -10.72 2.24 -9.19
C VAL A 28 -11.71 3.25 -8.66
N PHE A 29 -11.36 3.87 -7.56
CA PHE A 29 -12.13 4.92 -6.91
C PHE A 29 -11.41 6.26 -7.05
N TYR A 30 -12.19 7.32 -7.24
CA TYR A 30 -11.70 8.68 -7.36
C TYR A 30 -12.36 9.55 -6.30
N THR A 31 -11.64 10.54 -5.79
CA THR A 31 -12.26 11.61 -5.01
C THR A 31 -13.16 12.45 -5.93
N PRO A 32 -14.27 13.00 -5.42
CA PRO A 32 -15.17 13.82 -6.23
C PRO A 32 -14.52 15.13 -6.70
N GLU A 33 -13.62 15.67 -5.87
CA GLU A 33 -12.87 16.90 -6.13
C GLU A 33 -11.37 16.69 -5.81
N PRO A 34 -10.47 17.55 -6.32
CA PRO A 34 -9.06 17.52 -5.96
C PRO A 34 -8.84 17.80 -4.48
N GLU A 35 -8.10 16.92 -3.81
CA GLU A 35 -7.73 17.08 -2.40
C GLU A 35 -6.59 18.08 -2.24
N ARG A 36 -6.76 19.05 -1.35
CA ARG A 36 -5.70 20.03 -1.03
C ARG A 36 -4.56 19.41 -0.25
N ASP A 37 -4.89 18.50 0.67
CA ASP A 37 -3.95 17.71 1.46
C ASP A 37 -4.14 16.24 1.13
N TYR A 38 -3.44 15.79 0.09
CA TYR A 38 -3.55 14.43 -0.38
C TYR A 38 -3.00 13.41 0.63
N LEU A 39 -2.04 13.80 1.48
CA LEU A 39 -1.45 12.92 2.49
C LEU A 39 -2.48 12.64 3.59
N GLU A 40 -3.18 13.66 4.05
CA GLU A 40 -4.31 13.51 4.98
C GLU A 40 -5.41 12.63 4.40
N ALA A 41 -5.82 12.91 3.16
CA ALA A 41 -6.86 12.13 2.48
C ALA A 41 -6.46 10.66 2.33
N ALA A 42 -5.19 10.39 1.99
CA ALA A 42 -4.66 9.04 1.86
C ALA A 42 -4.63 8.30 3.20
N ILE A 43 -4.16 8.95 4.28
CA ILE A 43 -4.18 8.38 5.64
C ILE A 43 -5.61 8.01 6.06
N ARG A 44 -6.57 8.91 5.85
CA ARG A 44 -8.00 8.63 6.14
C ARG A 44 -8.51 7.45 5.33
N THR A 45 -8.14 7.36 4.06
CA THR A 45 -8.54 6.25 3.19
C THR A 45 -7.99 4.93 3.72
N VAL A 46 -6.72 4.87 4.16
CA VAL A 46 -6.14 3.66 4.77
C VAL A 46 -6.88 3.26 6.04
N ILE A 47 -7.21 4.22 6.91
CA ILE A 47 -7.97 3.96 8.14
C ILE A 47 -9.38 3.45 7.80
N GLN A 48 -10.05 4.06 6.82
CA GLN A 48 -11.38 3.64 6.39
C GLN A 48 -11.34 2.20 5.83
N ILE A 49 -10.36 1.87 4.98
CA ILE A 49 -10.17 0.50 4.49
C ILE A 49 -9.96 -0.46 5.66
N HIS A 50 -9.10 -0.10 6.63
CA HIS A 50 -8.82 -0.95 7.79
C HIS A 50 -10.06 -1.22 8.65
N MET A 51 -10.91 -0.21 8.84
CA MET A 51 -12.06 -0.27 9.74
C MET A 51 -13.33 -0.80 9.09
N CYS A 52 -13.52 -0.60 7.78
CA CYS A 52 -14.79 -0.89 7.10
C CYS A 52 -14.73 -2.13 6.18
N GLU A 53 -13.57 -2.47 5.63
CA GLU A 53 -13.47 -3.62 4.71
C GLU A 53 -13.40 -4.94 5.49
N GLU A 54 -14.40 -5.80 5.28
CA GLU A 54 -14.54 -7.11 5.94
C GLU A 54 -13.60 -8.20 5.36
N ILE A 55 -12.98 -7.93 4.21
CA ILE A 55 -12.07 -8.87 3.54
C ILE A 55 -10.64 -8.60 3.97
N ALA A 56 -9.96 -9.62 4.49
CA ALA A 56 -8.55 -9.54 4.85
C ALA A 56 -7.66 -9.21 3.63
N GLY A 57 -6.65 -8.36 3.86
CA GLY A 57 -5.69 -7.98 2.84
C GLY A 57 -4.77 -6.86 3.30
N ASP A 58 -3.61 -6.79 2.68
CA ASP A 58 -2.63 -5.73 2.91
C ASP A 58 -3.00 -4.45 2.16
N VAL A 59 -2.48 -3.32 2.61
CA VAL A 59 -2.67 -2.01 1.97
C VAL A 59 -1.31 -1.49 1.51
N LEU A 60 -1.24 -1.03 0.26
CA LEU A 60 -0.07 -0.35 -0.29
C LEU A 60 -0.41 1.14 -0.45
N LEU A 61 0.31 2.00 0.27
CA LEU A 61 0.19 3.45 0.21
C LEU A 61 1.40 4.06 -0.50
N VAL A 62 1.16 4.67 -1.67
CA VAL A 62 2.22 5.36 -2.43
C VAL A 62 2.25 6.84 -2.08
N VAL A 63 3.38 7.31 -1.57
CA VAL A 63 3.66 8.73 -1.25
C VAL A 63 4.99 9.17 -1.87
N THR A 64 5.23 10.48 -1.96
CA THR A 64 6.32 11.03 -2.76
C THR A 64 7.63 11.27 -2.00
N GLY A 65 7.59 11.31 -0.66
CA GLY A 65 8.76 11.58 0.18
C GLY A 65 8.96 10.58 1.33
N GLN A 66 10.21 10.46 1.78
CA GLN A 66 10.55 9.72 3.02
C GLN A 66 9.81 10.33 4.22
N GLU A 67 9.82 11.66 4.36
CA GLU A 67 9.14 12.34 5.47
C GLU A 67 7.63 12.04 5.47
N GLU A 68 6.99 12.12 4.29
CA GLU A 68 5.57 11.78 4.13
C GLU A 68 5.30 10.32 4.50
N ASN A 69 6.19 9.39 4.11
CA ASN A 69 6.08 7.97 4.43
C ASN A 69 6.14 7.73 5.96
N GLU A 70 7.12 8.32 6.63
CA GLU A 70 7.26 8.21 8.08
C GLU A 70 6.08 8.86 8.83
N VAL A 71 5.61 10.02 8.36
CA VAL A 71 4.45 10.73 8.92
C VAL A 71 3.19 9.87 8.76
N ALA A 72 2.96 9.31 7.57
CA ALA A 72 1.81 8.44 7.32
C ALA A 72 1.83 7.22 8.25
N CYS A 73 2.95 6.51 8.35
CA CYS A 73 3.09 5.35 9.23
C CYS A 73 2.77 5.68 10.70
N LYS A 74 3.34 6.78 11.22
CA LYS A 74 3.11 7.23 12.60
C LYS A 74 1.65 7.61 12.84
N ARG A 75 1.04 8.36 11.92
CA ARG A 75 -0.34 8.83 12.05
C ARG A 75 -1.35 7.71 11.94
N ILE A 76 -1.21 6.83 10.96
CA ILE A 76 -2.06 5.63 10.80
C ILE A 76 -2.04 4.80 12.07
N LYS A 77 -0.84 4.47 12.59
CA LYS A 77 -0.71 3.68 13.81
C LYS A 77 -1.39 4.36 15.00
N ARG A 78 -1.15 5.66 15.19
CA ARG A 78 -1.75 6.44 16.28
C ARG A 78 -3.28 6.45 16.21
N GLU A 79 -3.86 6.67 15.03
CA GLU A 79 -5.31 6.69 14.88
C GLU A 79 -5.93 5.32 15.19
N ILE A 80 -5.32 4.23 14.71
CA ILE A 80 -5.81 2.87 15.03
C ILE A 80 -5.64 2.52 16.51
N ASP A 81 -4.53 2.92 17.14
CA ASP A 81 -4.32 2.74 18.58
C ASP A 81 -5.39 3.49 19.40
N ASN A 82 -5.89 4.64 18.91
CA ASN A 82 -6.98 5.40 19.55
C ASN A 82 -8.36 4.74 19.42
N VAL A 83 -8.59 3.91 18.39
CA VAL A 83 -9.84 3.14 18.24
C VAL A 83 -9.97 2.07 19.34
N GLY A 84 -8.84 1.57 19.85
CA GLY A 84 -8.80 0.65 20.97
C GLY A 84 -9.15 -0.80 20.57
N PRO A 85 -9.98 -1.53 21.34
CA PRO A 85 -10.17 -2.97 21.15
C PRO A 85 -10.92 -3.33 19.85
N GLU A 86 -11.70 -2.40 19.29
CA GLU A 86 -12.47 -2.62 18.06
C GLU A 86 -11.62 -2.56 16.79
N GLY A 87 -10.51 -1.82 16.81
CA GLY A 87 -9.55 -1.78 15.70
C GLY A 87 -8.66 -3.01 15.71
N GLY A 88 -8.54 -3.70 14.58
CA GLY A 88 -7.56 -4.78 14.43
C GLY A 88 -6.13 -4.24 14.49
N GLU A 89 -5.15 -5.09 14.79
CA GLU A 89 -3.75 -4.66 14.84
C GLU A 89 -3.26 -4.21 13.45
N ILE A 90 -2.60 -3.07 13.38
CA ILE A 90 -2.05 -2.54 12.14
C ILE A 90 -0.51 -2.51 12.19
N LYS A 91 0.13 -3.15 11.21
CA LYS A 91 1.59 -3.14 11.05
C LYS A 91 1.97 -2.23 9.89
N CYS A 92 2.40 -1.01 10.19
CA CYS A 92 2.94 -0.08 9.19
C CYS A 92 4.43 -0.36 8.96
N ILE A 93 4.83 -0.60 7.70
CA ILE A 93 6.21 -0.89 7.30
C ILE A 93 6.66 0.16 6.29
N PRO A 94 7.49 1.14 6.67
CA PRO A 94 7.96 2.13 5.73
C PRO A 94 8.88 1.51 4.67
N LEU A 95 8.78 2.00 3.43
CA LEU A 95 9.65 1.58 2.34
C LEU A 95 10.12 2.77 1.51
N TYR A 96 11.43 3.03 1.55
CA TYR A 96 12.09 4.07 0.74
C TYR A 96 13.57 3.71 0.53
N SER A 97 14.19 4.35 -0.47
CA SER A 97 15.48 3.93 -1.04
C SER A 97 16.67 3.95 -0.08
N THR A 98 16.64 4.78 0.95
CA THR A 98 17.72 4.94 1.93
C THR A 98 17.69 3.92 3.07
N LEU A 99 16.66 3.06 3.14
CA LEU A 99 16.57 2.03 4.18
C LEU A 99 17.65 0.96 4.00
N PRO A 100 18.29 0.50 5.10
CA PRO A 100 19.11 -0.69 5.11
C PRO A 100 18.38 -1.94 4.54
N PRO A 101 19.09 -2.86 3.86
CA PRO A 101 18.46 -4.03 3.23
C PRO A 101 17.65 -4.93 4.19
N ASP A 102 18.13 -5.10 5.42
CA ASP A 102 17.44 -5.85 6.47
C ASP A 102 16.09 -5.22 6.83
N ILE A 103 16.00 -3.89 6.82
CA ILE A 103 14.75 -3.17 7.06
C ILE A 103 13.83 -3.27 5.84
N GLN A 104 14.35 -3.15 4.62
CA GLN A 104 13.54 -3.28 3.40
C GLN A 104 12.90 -4.67 3.29
N GLN A 105 13.60 -5.73 3.72
CA GLN A 105 13.07 -7.10 3.70
C GLN A 105 11.84 -7.28 4.59
N ARG A 106 11.59 -6.39 5.56
CA ARG A 106 10.43 -6.49 6.45
C ARG A 106 9.09 -6.42 5.72
N ILE A 107 9.03 -5.89 4.49
CA ILE A 107 7.81 -5.86 3.68
C ILE A 107 7.24 -7.26 3.39
N VAL A 108 8.09 -8.31 3.44
CA VAL A 108 7.68 -9.70 3.24
C VAL A 108 7.11 -10.35 4.50
N GLU A 109 7.20 -9.70 5.65
CA GLU A 109 6.57 -10.19 6.87
C GLU A 109 5.04 -10.30 6.70
N ASP A 110 4.46 -11.30 7.35
CA ASP A 110 3.01 -11.46 7.39
C ASP A 110 2.32 -10.31 8.13
N ALA A 111 1.07 -10.07 7.74
CA ALA A 111 0.17 -9.20 8.47
C ALA A 111 -0.10 -9.75 9.90
N PRO A 112 -0.45 -8.88 10.86
CA PRO A 112 -0.91 -9.31 12.17
C PRO A 112 -2.11 -10.25 12.07
N ARG A 113 -2.29 -11.11 13.08
CA ARG A 113 -3.46 -11.99 13.15
C ARG A 113 -4.71 -11.20 13.51
N ASN A 114 -5.86 -11.67 13.01
CA ASN A 114 -7.15 -11.13 13.42
C ASN A 114 -7.37 -11.33 14.92
N LYS A 115 -8.02 -10.36 15.56
CA LYS A 115 -8.40 -10.42 16.97
C LYS A 115 -9.57 -11.41 17.14
N PRO A 116 -9.77 -11.98 18.35
CA PRO A 116 -10.88 -12.91 18.62
C PRO A 116 -12.29 -12.31 18.42
N ASN A 117 -12.41 -10.98 18.50
CA ASN A 117 -13.66 -10.26 18.23
C ASN A 117 -13.96 -10.07 16.73
N GLY A 118 -13.12 -10.61 15.84
CA GLY A 118 -13.29 -10.51 14.38
C GLY A 118 -12.56 -9.33 13.74
N ALA A 119 -11.98 -8.41 14.52
CA ALA A 119 -11.25 -7.27 13.97
C ALA A 119 -10.00 -7.72 13.19
N ILE A 120 -9.86 -7.23 11.96
CA ILE A 120 -8.87 -7.73 10.99
C ILE A 120 -7.50 -7.12 11.24
N GLY A 121 -6.47 -7.97 11.34
CA GLY A 121 -5.09 -7.52 11.35
C GLY A 121 -4.64 -7.18 9.92
N ARG A 122 -4.02 -6.01 9.71
CA ARG A 122 -3.54 -5.59 8.38
C ARG A 122 -2.09 -5.13 8.42
N LYS A 123 -1.38 -5.36 7.32
CA LYS A 123 -0.10 -4.71 7.04
C LYS A 123 -0.34 -3.54 6.09
N VAL A 124 0.30 -2.41 6.38
CA VAL A 124 0.35 -1.24 5.50
C VAL A 124 1.79 -1.04 5.08
N VAL A 125 2.05 -0.98 3.78
CA VAL A 125 3.37 -0.68 3.19
C VAL A 125 3.33 0.68 2.53
#